data_AF-A0A409V661-F1
#
_entry.id   AF-A0A409V661-F1
#
_cell.length_a   1.000
_cell.length_b   1.000
_cell.length_c   1.000
_cell.angle_alpha   90.00
_cell.angle_beta   90.00
_cell.angle_gamma   90.00
#
_symmetry.space_group_name_H-M   'P 1'
#
loop_
_entity.id
_entity.type
_entity.pdbx_description
1 polymer ?
#
loop_
_entity_poly.entity_id
_entity_poly.type
_entity_poly.pdbx_seq_one_letter_code
_entity_poly.pdbx_strand_id
1 'polypeptide(L)'
;LVFEPGETMNYIEIDIVDDDIWEEDEVFFAKISIDPSEPGVVGRRAITQIIVLNDDIRDTIRFPKPAFVFKESVGTALVPVEREGGCKGKVTVKYETKDLVAVKGRDYSIDPKQEIVFEKGEVSKMIEICIHDDMEFEKDENFEVRLTGVEGNCEMDKRKTRCVVTIVNDD
;
A
#
# COMPACT_ATOMS: atom_id res chain seq x y z
N LEU A 1 42.01 -9.19 -0.19
CA LEU A 1 42.05 -10.59 -0.65
C LEU A 1 43.52 -10.92 -0.91
N VAL A 2 44.05 -11.95 -0.27
CA VAL A 2 45.43 -12.41 -0.47
C VAL A 2 45.34 -13.81 -1.08
N PHE A 3 46.19 -14.10 -2.07
CA PHE A 3 46.33 -15.43 -2.66
C PHE A 3 47.65 -16.02 -2.19
N GLU A 4 47.59 -17.14 -1.48
CA GLU A 4 48.79 -17.87 -1.08
C GLU A 4 49.40 -18.65 -2.27
N PRO A 5 50.67 -19.07 -2.20
CA PRO A 5 51.31 -19.80 -3.29
C PRO A 5 50.51 -21.04 -3.73
N GLY A 6 50.07 -21.04 -5.00
CA GLY A 6 49.30 -22.13 -5.60
C GLY A 6 47.77 -21.94 -5.53
N GLU A 7 47.28 -20.91 -4.85
CA GLU A 7 45.85 -20.58 -4.85
C GLU A 7 45.42 -19.91 -6.15
N THR A 8 44.35 -20.41 -6.76
CA THR A 8 43.79 -19.86 -8.01
C THR A 8 42.38 -19.31 -7.83
N MET A 9 41.80 -19.44 -6.63
CA MET A 9 40.44 -19.03 -6.33
C MET A 9 40.35 -18.58 -4.88
N ASN A 10 39.68 -17.46 -4.67
CA ASN A 10 39.35 -16.96 -3.35
C ASN A 10 38.01 -16.21 -3.44
N TYR A 11 37.32 -16.05 -2.31
CA TYR A 11 35.95 -15.56 -2.26
C TYR A 11 35.86 -14.27 -1.45
N ILE A 12 34.86 -13.45 -1.78
CA ILE A 12 34.40 -12.36 -0.92
C ILE A 12 32.99 -12.71 -0.49
N GLU A 13 32.70 -12.50 0.79
CA GLU A 13 31.34 -12.57 1.31
C GLU A 13 30.75 -11.16 1.24
N ILE A 14 29.53 -11.06 0.74
CA ILE A 14 28.77 -9.82 0.68
C ILE A 14 27.46 -10.12 1.38
N ASP A 15 27.23 -9.44 2.50
CA ASP A 15 25.96 -9.52 3.21
C ASP A 15 24.92 -8.69 2.44
N ILE A 16 23.83 -9.34 2.06
CA ILE A 16 22.65 -8.67 1.55
C ILE A 16 21.75 -8.38 2.75
N VAL A 17 21.35 -7.12 2.90
CA VAL A 17 20.42 -6.72 3.96
C VAL A 17 19.04 -7.16 3.51
N ASP A 18 18.54 -8.21 4.16
CA ASP A 18 17.18 -8.68 3.99
C ASP A 18 16.24 -7.82 4.83
N ASP A 19 15.18 -7.35 4.20
CA ASP A 19 14.05 -6.81 4.93
C ASP A 19 12.75 -7.42 4.43
N ASP A 20 11.67 -6.70 4.66
CA ASP A 20 10.33 -7.22 4.67
C ASP A 20 9.42 -6.27 3.85
N ILE A 21 10.03 -5.31 3.14
CA ILE A 21 9.42 -4.25 2.37
C ILE A 21 9.64 -4.57 0.89
N TRP A 22 8.55 -4.65 0.12
CA TRP A 22 8.64 -4.82 -1.32
C TRP A 22 9.38 -3.63 -1.95
N GLU A 23 10.40 -3.95 -2.71
CA GLU A 23 11.25 -3.05 -3.49
C GLU A 23 11.33 -3.50 -4.95
N GLU A 24 11.86 -2.66 -5.84
CA GLU A 24 12.21 -3.13 -7.19
C GLU A 24 13.52 -3.91 -7.12
N ASP A 25 13.77 -4.80 -8.10
CA ASP A 25 15.06 -5.49 -8.20
C ASP A 25 16.21 -4.47 -8.25
N GLU A 26 17.16 -4.61 -7.33
CA GLU A 26 18.26 -3.66 -7.18
C GLU A 26 19.53 -4.16 -7.86
N VAL A 27 20.39 -3.21 -8.24
CA VAL A 27 21.65 -3.51 -8.93
C VAL A 27 22.80 -2.74 -8.30
N PHE A 28 23.87 -3.47 -7.98
CA PHE A 28 25.15 -2.87 -7.66
C PHE A 28 26.29 -3.57 -8.39
N PHE A 29 27.49 -2.97 -8.33
CA PHE A 29 28.66 -3.46 -9.04
C PHE A 29 29.80 -3.70 -8.08
N ALA A 30 30.44 -4.87 -8.19
CA ALA A 30 31.71 -5.14 -7.53
C ALA A 30 32.83 -4.94 -8.55
N LYS A 31 33.84 -4.15 -8.17
CA LYS A 31 35.04 -3.89 -8.98
C LYS A 31 36.28 -4.41 -8.25
N ILE A 32 37.06 -5.22 -8.96
CA ILE A 32 38.36 -5.68 -8.51
C ILE A 32 39.41 -4.64 -8.89
N SER A 33 40.25 -4.29 -7.92
CA SER A 33 41.47 -3.51 -8.11
C SER A 33 42.64 -4.21 -7.43
N ILE A 34 43.84 -4.00 -7.97
CA ILE A 34 45.08 -4.43 -7.33
C ILE A 34 45.77 -3.21 -6.71
N ASP A 35 46.48 -3.41 -5.60
CA ASP A 35 47.36 -2.39 -5.06
C ASP A 35 48.44 -2.07 -6.13
N PRO A 36 48.64 -0.81 -6.53
CA PRO A 36 49.63 -0.44 -7.54
C PRO A 36 51.08 -0.83 -7.20
N SER A 37 51.37 -1.07 -5.92
CA SER A 37 52.69 -1.51 -5.44
C SER A 37 52.93 -3.02 -5.56
N GLU A 38 51.88 -3.81 -5.79
CA GLU A 38 51.95 -5.27 -5.90
C GLU A 38 52.17 -5.72 -7.36
N PRO A 39 52.93 -6.81 -7.59
CA PRO A 39 53.12 -7.36 -8.92
C PRO A 39 51.83 -8.06 -9.41
N GLY A 40 51.18 -7.51 -10.42
CA GLY A 40 50.02 -8.15 -11.05
C GLY A 40 49.24 -7.22 -11.96
N VAL A 41 48.30 -7.80 -12.72
CA VAL A 41 47.39 -7.04 -13.57
C VAL A 41 45.96 -7.55 -13.40
N VAL A 42 45.01 -6.64 -13.32
CA VAL A 42 43.59 -7.00 -13.29
C VAL A 42 43.17 -7.46 -14.69
N GLY A 43 42.53 -8.62 -14.77
CA GLY A 43 42.04 -9.19 -16.02
C GLY A 43 40.88 -8.40 -16.64
N ARG A 44 40.46 -8.79 -17.85
CA ARG A 44 39.42 -8.09 -18.62
C ARG A 44 38.05 -8.02 -17.94
N ARG A 45 37.75 -8.94 -17.02
CA ARG A 45 36.50 -8.98 -16.23
C ARG A 45 36.76 -8.46 -14.82
N ALA A 46 37.04 -7.16 -14.73
CA ALA A 46 37.32 -6.49 -13.46
C ALA A 46 36.06 -6.05 -12.71
N ILE A 47 34.93 -5.97 -13.40
CA ILE A 47 33.65 -5.50 -12.85
C ILE A 47 32.63 -6.60 -13.08
N THR A 48 31.86 -6.91 -12.04
CA THR A 48 30.67 -7.76 -12.15
C THR A 48 29.45 -7.00 -11.64
N GLN A 49 28.32 -7.25 -12.28
CA GLN A 49 27.02 -6.82 -11.81
C GLN A 49 26.50 -7.84 -10.81
N ILE A 50 25.95 -7.37 -9.69
CA ILE A 50 25.17 -8.16 -8.75
C ILE A 50 23.74 -7.61 -8.79
N ILE A 51 22.78 -8.52 -8.90
CA ILE A 51 21.35 -8.20 -8.89
C ILE A 51 20.79 -8.76 -7.59
N VAL A 52 20.14 -7.91 -6.80
CA VAL A 52 19.38 -8.30 -5.62
C VAL A 52 17.94 -8.43 -6.06
N LEU A 53 17.40 -9.64 -5.96
CA LEU A 53 16.02 -9.92 -6.34
C LEU A 53 15.12 -9.68 -5.15
N ASN A 54 14.04 -8.94 -5.36
CA ASN A 54 13.02 -8.76 -4.34
C ASN A 54 12.12 -10.01 -4.27
N ASP A 55 11.95 -10.56 -3.07
CA ASP A 55 11.04 -11.68 -2.80
C ASP A 55 9.85 -11.31 -1.91
N ASP A 56 9.69 -10.04 -1.57
CA ASP A 56 8.57 -9.55 -0.77
C ASP A 56 7.26 -9.45 -1.53
N ILE A 57 6.16 -9.43 -0.78
CA ILE A 57 4.80 -9.28 -1.31
C ILE A 57 4.39 -7.81 -1.24
N ARG A 58 4.00 -7.24 -2.39
CA ARG A 58 3.36 -5.93 -2.43
C ARG A 58 1.92 -6.03 -1.91
N ASP A 59 1.56 -5.17 -0.95
CA ASP A 59 0.21 -5.16 -0.39
C ASP A 59 -0.81 -4.60 -1.38
N THR A 60 -2.07 -5.03 -1.26
CA THR A 60 -3.20 -4.54 -2.04
C THR A 60 -4.30 -3.99 -1.13
N ILE A 61 -4.83 -2.81 -1.47
CA ILE A 61 -5.95 -2.15 -0.80
C ILE A 61 -7.23 -2.24 -1.65
N ARG A 62 -8.35 -2.56 -1.01
CA ARG A 62 -9.65 -2.73 -1.69
C ARG A 62 -10.86 -2.51 -0.77
N PHE A 63 -12.01 -2.24 -1.37
CA PHE A 63 -13.30 -2.50 -0.71
C PHE A 63 -13.64 -4.00 -0.77
N PRO A 64 -14.13 -4.60 0.33
CA PRO A 64 -14.51 -6.01 0.34
C PRO A 64 -15.80 -6.28 -0.46
N LYS A 65 -16.68 -5.28 -0.57
CA LYS A 65 -17.97 -5.36 -1.24
C LYS A 65 -18.19 -4.14 -2.15
N PRO A 66 -18.96 -4.29 -3.24
CA PRO A 66 -19.27 -3.17 -4.13
C PRO A 66 -20.34 -2.22 -3.56
N ALA A 67 -21.05 -2.63 -2.51
CA ALA A 67 -22.08 -1.81 -1.89
C ALA A 67 -22.26 -2.13 -0.39
N PHE A 68 -22.72 -1.12 0.34
CA PHE A 68 -23.08 -1.17 1.75
C PHE A 68 -24.40 -0.44 1.97
N VAL A 69 -25.16 -0.90 2.96
CA VAL A 69 -26.48 -0.37 3.28
C VAL A 69 -26.52 -0.05 4.76
N PHE A 70 -26.92 1.17 5.10
CA PHE A 70 -27.08 1.63 6.47
C PHE A 70 -28.45 2.27 6.63
N LYS A 71 -28.95 2.26 7.86
CA LYS A 71 -30.13 3.02 8.26
C LYS A 71 -29.77 4.49 8.37
N GLU A 72 -30.74 5.37 8.13
CA GLU A 72 -30.62 6.80 8.37
C GLU A 72 -30.27 7.09 9.84
N SER A 73 -30.94 6.40 10.76
CA SER A 73 -30.71 6.49 12.21
C SER A 73 -29.38 5.92 12.72
N VAL A 74 -28.48 5.44 11.84
CA VAL A 74 -27.21 4.81 12.26
C VAL A 74 -26.24 5.81 12.91
N GLY A 75 -26.36 7.10 12.58
CA GLY A 75 -25.46 8.18 13.00
C GLY A 75 -24.06 8.10 12.37
N THR A 76 -23.39 6.95 12.41
CA THR A 76 -22.08 6.74 11.78
C THR A 76 -22.05 5.42 10.99
N ALA A 77 -21.96 5.54 9.67
CA ALA A 77 -21.71 4.42 8.77
C ALA A 77 -20.21 4.08 8.73
N LEU A 78 -19.88 2.82 9.02
CA LEU A 78 -18.52 2.29 9.00
C LEU A 78 -18.28 1.49 7.73
N VAL A 79 -17.60 2.08 6.75
CA VAL A 79 -17.31 1.42 5.47
C VAL A 79 -15.93 0.75 5.54
N PRO A 80 -15.84 -0.59 5.49
CA PRO A 80 -14.57 -1.29 5.61
C PRO A 80 -13.70 -1.16 4.37
N VAL A 81 -12.40 -0.98 4.59
CA VAL A 81 -11.32 -1.10 3.60
C VAL A 81 -10.38 -2.21 4.06
N GLU A 82 -10.08 -3.15 3.16
CA GLU A 82 -9.18 -4.27 3.42
C GLU A 82 -7.80 -4.02 2.83
N ARG A 83 -6.78 -4.44 3.57
CA ARG A 83 -5.38 -4.55 3.16
C ARG A 83 -5.01 -6.03 3.12
N GLU A 84 -4.55 -6.52 1.98
CA GLU A 84 -4.14 -7.91 1.75
C GLU A 84 -2.67 -7.97 1.32
N GLY A 85 -1.94 -9.01 1.74
CA GLY A 85 -0.52 -9.17 1.45
C GLY A 85 0.29 -9.41 2.72
N GLY A 86 1.51 -8.87 2.78
CA GLY A 86 2.38 -8.93 3.95
C GLY A 86 1.93 -8.02 5.10
N CYS A 87 1.15 -6.97 4.80
CA CYS A 87 0.65 -5.97 5.76
C CYS A 87 1.76 -5.35 6.62
N LYS A 88 2.96 -5.20 6.05
CA LYS A 88 4.15 -4.70 6.74
C LYS A 88 4.28 -3.20 6.57
N GLY A 89 4.74 -2.51 7.61
CA GLY A 89 4.87 -1.04 7.58
C GLY A 89 3.54 -0.30 7.50
N LYS A 90 3.66 1.03 7.37
CA LYS A 90 2.55 1.98 7.39
C LYS A 90 2.06 2.26 5.97
N VAL A 91 0.75 2.26 5.77
CA VAL A 91 0.09 2.61 4.49
C VAL A 91 -0.96 3.66 4.74
N THR A 92 -0.91 4.75 3.97
CA THR A 92 -1.95 5.80 4.00
C THR A 92 -2.81 5.66 2.76
N VAL A 93 -4.13 5.61 2.94
CA VAL A 93 -5.11 5.51 1.84
C VAL A 93 -5.95 6.77 1.81
N LYS A 94 -6.01 7.41 0.64
CA LYS A 94 -6.87 8.55 0.37
C LYS A 94 -8.17 8.09 -0.24
N TYR A 95 -9.25 8.72 0.16
CA TYR A 95 -10.57 8.46 -0.39
C TYR A 95 -11.30 9.75 -0.71
N GLU A 96 -12.40 9.65 -1.45
CA GLU A 96 -13.34 10.74 -1.68
C GLU A 96 -14.76 10.19 -1.75
N THR A 97 -15.74 11.07 -1.63
CA THR A 97 -17.14 10.74 -1.90
C THR A 97 -17.65 11.50 -3.11
N LYS A 98 -18.61 10.89 -3.80
CA LYS A 98 -19.33 11.50 -4.89
C LYS A 98 -20.83 11.38 -4.63
N ASP A 99 -21.49 12.53 -4.61
CA ASP A 99 -22.93 12.64 -4.47
C ASP A 99 -23.66 11.94 -5.62
N LEU A 100 -24.74 11.23 -5.28
CA LEU A 100 -25.70 10.70 -6.25
C LEU A 100 -27.09 11.26 -5.93
N VAL A 101 -27.87 10.55 -5.12
CA VAL A 101 -29.13 11.08 -4.56
C VAL A 101 -28.83 11.82 -3.26
N ALA A 102 -28.02 11.20 -2.40
CA ALA A 102 -27.52 11.82 -1.18
C ALA A 102 -26.44 12.87 -1.50
N VAL A 103 -26.49 13.97 -0.78
CA VAL A 103 -25.72 15.20 -0.95
C VAL A 103 -24.85 15.45 0.29
N LYS A 104 -23.54 15.62 0.06
CA LYS A 104 -22.59 15.91 1.13
C LYS A 104 -22.94 17.23 1.84
N GLY A 105 -22.96 17.19 3.17
CA GLY A 105 -23.29 18.31 4.06
C GLY A 105 -24.78 18.48 4.33
N ARG A 106 -25.65 17.80 3.58
CA ARG A 106 -27.08 17.65 3.91
C ARG A 106 -27.32 16.27 4.53
N ASP A 107 -27.00 15.22 3.79
CA ASP A 107 -27.40 13.83 4.13
C ASP A 107 -26.25 13.06 4.78
N TYR A 108 -25.01 13.44 4.46
CA TYR A 108 -23.83 12.84 5.07
C TYR A 108 -22.62 13.78 5.12
N SER A 109 -21.68 13.49 6.01
CA SER A 109 -20.37 14.15 6.07
C SER A 109 -19.24 13.16 6.34
N ILE A 110 -18.02 13.54 5.94
CA ILE A 110 -16.81 12.72 6.07
C ILE A 110 -15.69 13.53 6.73
N ASP A 111 -14.68 12.85 7.26
CA ASP A 111 -13.47 13.50 7.77
C ASP A 111 -12.86 14.45 6.71
N PRO A 112 -12.59 15.73 7.03
CA PRO A 112 -11.96 16.67 6.11
C PRO A 112 -10.61 16.22 5.55
N LYS A 113 -9.85 15.39 6.28
CA LYS A 113 -8.57 14.82 5.85
C LYS A 113 -8.73 13.79 4.74
N GLN A 114 -9.87 13.09 4.71
CA GLN A 114 -10.18 12.08 3.70
C GLN A 114 -9.08 11.01 3.55
N GLU A 115 -8.52 10.62 4.69
CA GLU A 115 -7.39 9.71 4.80
C GLU A 115 -7.64 8.67 5.90
N ILE A 116 -7.34 7.41 5.61
CA ILE A 116 -7.21 6.36 6.62
C ILE A 116 -5.78 5.84 6.62
N VAL A 117 -5.30 5.48 7.80
CA VAL A 117 -3.93 5.01 8.00
C VAL A 117 -3.97 3.59 8.56
N PHE A 118 -3.33 2.68 7.84
CA PHE A 118 -3.01 1.34 8.29
C PHE A 118 -1.61 1.36 8.90
N GLU A 119 -1.52 1.04 10.18
CA GLU A 119 -0.27 0.75 10.87
C GLU A 119 0.19 -0.69 10.56
N LYS A 120 1.40 -1.04 11.02
CA LYS A 120 1.99 -2.36 10.81
C LYS A 120 1.05 -3.47 11.32
N GLY A 121 0.75 -4.44 10.46
CA GLY A 121 -0.07 -5.62 10.78
C GLY A 121 -1.58 -5.39 10.71
N GLU A 122 -2.04 -4.16 10.43
CA GLU A 122 -3.47 -3.90 10.28
C GLU A 122 -3.96 -4.34 8.90
N VAL A 123 -4.96 -5.23 8.89
CA VAL A 123 -5.56 -5.81 7.66
C VAL A 123 -6.89 -5.16 7.29
N SER A 124 -7.48 -4.36 8.17
CA SER A 124 -8.76 -3.69 7.95
C SER A 124 -8.80 -2.34 8.67
N LYS A 125 -9.38 -1.33 8.01
CA LYS A 125 -9.77 -0.05 8.60
C LYS A 125 -11.18 0.31 8.18
N MET A 126 -11.80 1.22 8.92
CA MET A 126 -13.11 1.76 8.60
C MET A 126 -12.95 3.20 8.13
N ILE A 127 -13.61 3.54 7.03
CA ILE A 127 -13.94 4.92 6.71
C ILE A 127 -15.20 5.24 7.50
N GLU A 128 -15.11 6.25 8.38
CA GLU A 128 -16.24 6.74 9.16
C GLU A 128 -16.97 7.82 8.36
N ILE A 129 -18.28 7.63 8.18
CA ILE A 129 -19.15 8.56 7.48
C ILE A 129 -20.29 8.91 8.43
N CYS A 130 -20.39 10.17 8.80
CA CYS A 130 -21.51 10.67 9.59
C CYS A 130 -22.74 10.75 8.70
N ILE A 131 -23.81 10.07 9.08
CA ILE A 131 -25.11 10.13 8.42
C ILE A 131 -25.95 11.15 9.19
N HIS A 132 -26.57 12.07 8.46
CA HIS A 132 -27.46 13.08 9.01
C HIS A 132 -28.89 12.52 8.94
N ASP A 133 -29.52 12.44 10.10
CA ASP A 133 -30.88 11.96 10.30
C ASP A 133 -31.73 13.20 10.60
N ASP A 134 -32.77 13.43 9.79
CA ASP A 134 -33.73 14.49 9.98
C ASP A 134 -35.17 13.95 10.07
N MET A 135 -36.13 14.81 10.41
CA MET A 135 -37.51 14.38 10.68
C MET A 135 -38.40 14.40 9.42
N GLU A 136 -37.85 14.69 8.24
CA GLU A 136 -38.58 14.70 6.99
C GLU A 136 -38.49 13.33 6.32
N PHE A 137 -39.63 12.80 5.87
CA PHE A 137 -39.62 11.53 5.14
C PHE A 137 -38.87 11.68 3.81
N GLU A 138 -37.70 11.06 3.72
CA GLU A 138 -36.92 10.94 2.48
C GLU A 138 -37.07 9.54 1.85
N LYS A 139 -36.73 9.41 0.57
CA LYS A 139 -36.62 8.08 -0.08
C LYS A 139 -35.22 7.55 0.15
N ASP A 140 -35.02 6.24 0.03
CA ASP A 140 -33.68 5.65 0.03
C ASP A 140 -32.73 6.43 -0.89
N GLU A 141 -31.66 6.93 -0.28
CA GLU A 141 -30.65 7.73 -0.96
C GLU A 141 -29.34 6.96 -1.06
N ASN A 142 -28.45 7.41 -1.94
CA ASN A 142 -27.15 6.78 -2.09
C ASN A 142 -26.10 7.80 -2.52
N PHE A 143 -24.85 7.45 -2.24
CA PHE A 143 -23.65 8.13 -2.70
C PHE A 143 -22.53 7.10 -2.92
N GLU A 144 -21.46 7.51 -3.59
CA GLU A 144 -20.34 6.63 -3.89
C GLU A 144 -19.11 7.01 -3.06
N VAL A 145 -18.37 6.01 -2.58
CA VAL A 145 -17.06 6.17 -1.95
C VAL A 145 -16.00 5.60 -2.88
N ARG A 146 -14.90 6.34 -3.08
CA ARG A 146 -13.81 5.96 -3.97
C ARG A 146 -12.47 6.05 -3.27
N LEU A 147 -11.61 5.07 -3.46
CA LEU A 147 -10.20 5.14 -3.11
C LEU A 147 -9.48 5.88 -4.25
N THR A 148 -8.74 6.93 -3.91
CA THR A 148 -8.13 7.85 -4.88
C THR A 148 -6.61 7.77 -4.91
N GLY A 149 -6.00 7.27 -3.83
CA GLY A 149 -4.57 7.12 -3.75
C GLY A 149 -4.15 6.22 -2.59
N VAL A 150 -2.96 5.68 -2.70
CA VAL A 150 -2.29 4.94 -1.65
C VAL A 150 -0.83 5.38 -1.59
N GLU A 151 -0.31 5.55 -0.39
CA GLU A 151 1.10 5.87 -0.12
C GLU A 151 1.70 4.78 0.78
N GLY A 152 2.97 4.46 0.53
CA GLY A 152 3.68 3.34 1.15
C GLY A 152 3.82 2.15 0.20
N ASN A 153 4.28 1.02 0.73
CA ASN A 153 4.48 -0.21 -0.03
C ASN A 153 3.14 -0.94 -0.29
N CYS A 154 2.29 -0.34 -1.12
CA CYS A 154 0.96 -0.87 -1.41
C CYS A 154 0.42 -0.35 -2.74
N GLU A 155 -0.42 -1.15 -3.39
CA GLU A 155 -1.20 -0.75 -4.55
C GLU A 155 -2.71 -0.91 -4.32
N MET A 156 -3.52 -0.25 -5.16
CA MET A 156 -4.98 -0.41 -5.12
C MET A 156 -5.43 -1.51 -6.07
N ASP A 157 -6.35 -2.37 -5.63
CA ASP A 157 -7.05 -3.29 -6.54
C ASP A 157 -7.94 -2.47 -7.47
N LYS A 158 -7.49 -2.31 -8.72
CA LYS A 158 -8.14 -1.50 -9.77
C LYS A 158 -9.61 -1.89 -10.03
N ARG A 159 -10.04 -3.08 -9.62
CA ARG A 159 -11.43 -3.56 -9.80
C ARG A 159 -12.32 -3.27 -8.58
N LYS A 160 -11.74 -2.92 -7.43
CA LYS A 160 -12.42 -2.77 -6.13
C LYS A 160 -12.10 -1.45 -5.43
N THR A 161 -11.83 -0.39 -6.20
CA THR A 161 -11.56 0.96 -5.68
C THR A 161 -12.79 1.80 -5.40
N ARG A 162 -14.00 1.29 -5.63
CA ARG A 162 -15.25 2.00 -5.38
C ARG A 162 -16.31 1.11 -4.73
N CYS A 163 -17.14 1.71 -3.90
CA CYS A 163 -18.38 1.11 -3.41
C CYS A 163 -19.51 2.14 -3.33
N VAL A 164 -20.74 1.67 -3.40
CA VAL A 164 -21.94 2.50 -3.19
C VAL A 164 -22.40 2.36 -1.75
N VAL A 165 -22.70 3.47 -1.09
CA VAL A 165 -23.36 3.49 0.20
C VAL A 165 -24.81 3.88 -0.02
N THR A 166 -25.74 3.07 0.49
CA THR A 166 -27.18 3.34 0.48
C THR A 166 -27.63 3.66 1.90
N ILE A 167 -28.33 4.79 2.05
CA ILE A 167 -28.99 5.22 3.26
C ILE A 167 -30.46 4.81 3.09
N VAL A 168 -30.93 3.92 3.95
CA VAL A 168 -32.32 3.44 3.96
C VAL A 168 -33.06 4.22 5.02
N ASN A 169 -34.14 4.87 4.61
CA ASN A 169 -35.03 5.56 5.55
C ASN A 169 -35.67 4.51 6.48
N ASP A 170 -35.63 4.77 7.78
CA ASP A 170 -36.19 3.90 8.80
C ASP A 170 -37.11 4.57 9.84
N ASP A 171 -37.69 5.71 9.45
CA ASP A 171 -38.76 6.42 10.16
C ASP A 171 -40.17 5.78 10.05
#